data_AF-A0A8H6S5A1-F1
#
_entry.id   AF-A0A8H6S5A1-F1
#
_cell.length_a   1.000
_cell.length_b   1.000
_cell.length_c   1.000
_cell.angle_alpha   90.00
_cell.angle_beta   90.00
_cell.angle_gamma   90.00
#
_symmetry.space_group_name_H-M   'P 1'
#
loop_
_entity.id
_entity.type
_entity.pdbx_description
1 polymer ?
#
loop_
_entity_poly.entity_id
_entity_poly.type
_entity_poly.pdbx_seq_one_letter_code
_entity_poly.pdbx_strand_id
1 'polypeptide(L)'
;MAGSVLLALAWAAPRSSSKATSPPRSCPTLPPVPSANNLPVMATVAAGSKLDVFWQTLTGSGFWFHDVGPMMAYMADCGGNCAQFDASKAKWFKIQEQGMDASGKWAQANLDNGSPATVTIPANLKAGNYLLRHEIIALHTAQSQGGAEFYPGCVQLSVTGAGKGVPSDSETVKLPSAYKPTDAGILIDVYNMKGAYKFPGPAVASFIGGGSPAPAQGGSDDNTTEKPSSPATTKKSTSPPASSTTKKASSPASSTTSVASAVPTKSGSASCRAKRSHHRRQEVVDVREEVRRSRVRHMHRAGVARSF
;
A
#
# COMPACT_ATOMS: atom_id res chain seq x y z
N MET A 1 -6.96 25.30 1.95
CA MET A 1 -7.67 24.24 2.70
C MET A 1 -6.64 23.19 3.09
N ALA A 2 -6.35 23.06 4.38
CA ALA A 2 -5.40 22.06 4.87
C ALA A 2 -6.06 20.67 4.78
N GLY A 3 -5.43 19.76 4.03
CA GLY A 3 -5.96 18.42 3.76
C GLY A 3 -6.08 17.59 5.03
N SER A 4 -7.19 16.88 5.17
CA SER A 4 -7.35 15.85 6.20
C SER A 4 -6.22 14.82 6.05
N VAL A 5 -5.38 14.74 7.07
CA VAL A 5 -4.41 13.65 7.23
C VAL A 5 -5.20 12.40 7.60
N LEU A 6 -5.25 11.43 6.68
CA LEU A 6 -5.79 10.11 6.97
C LEU A 6 -4.66 9.20 7.47
N LEU A 7 -4.96 8.45 8.53
CA LEU A 7 -4.01 7.58 9.21
C LEU A 7 -4.07 6.16 8.64
N ALA A 8 -2.97 5.71 8.02
CA ALA A 8 -2.78 4.32 7.64
C ALA A 8 -1.72 3.67 8.54
N LEU A 9 -2.10 2.57 9.22
CA LEU A 9 -1.16 1.74 10.00
C LEU A 9 -0.69 0.57 9.13
N ALA A 10 0.60 0.57 8.77
CA ALA A 10 1.24 -0.55 8.12
C ALA A 10 1.97 -1.41 9.16
N TRP A 11 1.80 -2.73 9.06
CA TRP A 11 2.44 -3.70 9.94
C TRP A 11 3.58 -4.38 9.18
N ALA A 12 4.79 -4.26 9.72
CA ALA A 12 5.93 -4.99 9.20
C ALA A 12 5.83 -6.46 9.62
N ALA A 13 5.22 -7.34 8.83
CA ALA A 13 5.28 -8.77 9.13
C ALA A 13 6.50 -9.41 8.45
N PRO A 14 7.55 -9.85 9.17
CA PRO A 14 8.53 -10.78 8.64
C PRO A 14 7.84 -12.14 8.61
N ARG A 15 6.92 -12.34 7.66
CA ARG A 15 6.45 -13.69 7.40
C ARG A 15 7.53 -14.35 6.54
N SER A 16 8.11 -15.40 7.09
CA SER A 16 9.13 -16.32 6.54
C SER A 16 8.75 -16.94 5.18
N SER A 17 8.47 -16.13 4.16
CA SER A 17 8.26 -16.59 2.78
C SER A 17 9.23 -15.97 1.79
N SER A 18 10.27 -15.27 2.25
CA SER A 18 11.34 -14.82 1.36
C SER A 18 12.62 -14.54 2.14
N LYS A 19 13.42 -15.58 2.43
CA LYS A 19 14.82 -15.45 2.00
C LYS A 19 14.75 -15.15 0.51
N ALA A 20 15.21 -13.99 0.04
CA ALA A 20 14.74 -13.41 -1.22
C ALA A 20 14.99 -14.26 -2.49
N THR A 21 14.07 -15.17 -2.77
CA THR A 21 13.93 -15.89 -4.04
C THR A 21 12.57 -15.65 -4.69
N SER A 22 11.64 -14.97 -4.00
CA SER A 22 10.31 -14.63 -4.53
C SER A 22 10.00 -13.16 -4.31
N PRO A 23 9.52 -12.43 -5.32
CA PRO A 23 9.20 -11.02 -5.15
C PRO A 23 7.97 -10.80 -4.23
N PRO A 24 7.80 -9.60 -3.65
CA PRO A 24 6.76 -9.33 -2.68
C PRO A 24 5.36 -9.42 -3.27
N ARG A 25 4.42 -9.93 -2.47
CA ARG A 25 3.00 -9.97 -2.83
C ARG A 25 2.44 -8.54 -2.97
N SER A 26 1.36 -8.43 -3.74
CA SER A 26 0.63 -7.18 -3.95
C SER A 26 0.18 -6.51 -2.64
N CYS A 27 -0.49 -7.25 -1.75
CA CYS A 27 -0.85 -6.81 -0.39
C CYS A 27 -0.63 -7.98 0.58
N PRO A 28 -0.09 -7.76 1.79
CA PRO A 28 -0.03 -8.82 2.79
C PRO A 28 -1.46 -9.20 3.21
N THR A 29 -1.73 -10.50 3.37
CA THR A 29 -2.90 -10.93 4.14
C THR A 29 -2.69 -10.48 5.57
N LEU A 30 -3.42 -9.45 6.01
CA LEU A 30 -3.35 -8.96 7.39
C LEU A 30 -3.48 -10.16 8.34
N PRO A 31 -2.58 -10.34 9.33
CA PRO A 31 -2.91 -11.24 10.43
C PRO A 31 -4.22 -10.76 11.06
N PRO A 32 -5.11 -11.65 11.52
CA PRO A 32 -6.28 -11.24 12.27
C PRO A 32 -5.80 -10.50 13.52
N VAL A 33 -5.94 -9.18 13.53
CA VAL A 33 -5.55 -8.33 14.65
C VAL A 33 -6.55 -8.58 15.79
N PRO A 34 -6.14 -9.07 16.97
CA PRO A 34 -7.05 -9.23 18.10
C PRO A 34 -7.27 -7.86 18.74
N SER A 35 -8.10 -7.01 18.09
CA SER A 35 -8.88 -5.89 18.65
C SER A 35 -9.38 -4.89 17.60
N ALA A 36 -9.15 -5.10 16.30
CA ALA A 36 -9.85 -4.34 15.26
C ALA A 36 -11.19 -5.01 14.96
N ASN A 37 -12.15 -4.91 15.88
CA ASN A 37 -13.52 -5.33 15.62
C ASN A 37 -14.10 -4.42 14.51
N ASN A 38 -14.04 -4.93 13.28
CA ASN A 38 -15.00 -4.69 12.21
C ASN A 38 -14.93 -3.37 11.41
N LEU A 39 -13.83 -3.11 10.69
CA LEU A 39 -13.92 -2.20 9.53
C LEU A 39 -12.94 -2.58 8.39
N PRO A 40 -13.41 -2.90 7.17
CA PRO A 40 -12.75 -2.43 5.97
C PRO A 40 -13.11 -0.93 5.83
N VAL A 41 -12.41 -0.05 6.56
CA VAL A 41 -12.63 1.40 6.35
C VAL A 41 -12.05 1.74 4.99
N MET A 42 -12.90 1.81 3.97
CA MET A 42 -12.57 2.62 2.81
C MET A 42 -12.53 4.05 3.29
N ALA A 43 -11.37 4.69 3.16
CA ALA A 43 -11.21 6.04 3.63
C ALA A 43 -11.33 7.02 2.46
N THR A 44 -12.16 8.05 2.64
CA THR A 44 -12.41 9.05 1.60
C THR A 44 -11.32 10.11 1.61
N VAL A 45 -10.68 10.33 0.45
CA VAL A 45 -9.63 11.35 0.27
C VAL A 45 -9.89 12.15 -1.00
N ALA A 46 -9.49 13.42 -1.01
CA ALA A 46 -9.49 14.21 -2.24
C ALA A 46 -8.20 13.97 -3.03
N ALA A 47 -8.28 13.96 -4.36
CA ALA A 47 -7.09 14.04 -5.20
C ALA A 47 -6.28 15.31 -4.83
N GLY A 48 -4.96 15.17 -4.70
CA GLY A 48 -4.07 16.24 -4.23
C GLY A 48 -3.84 16.26 -2.72
N SER A 49 -4.61 15.49 -1.94
CA SER A 49 -4.39 15.39 -0.49
C SER A 49 -3.11 14.64 -0.14
N LYS A 50 -2.55 14.97 1.03
CA LYS A 50 -1.46 14.22 1.65
C LYS A 50 -2.04 13.16 2.60
N LEU A 51 -1.41 12.00 2.62
CA LEU A 51 -1.72 10.87 3.48
C LEU A 51 -0.48 10.53 4.31
N ASP A 52 -0.64 10.38 5.62
CA ASP A 52 0.46 9.96 6.49
C ASP A 52 0.35 8.46 6.80
N VAL A 53 1.38 7.72 6.41
CA VAL A 53 1.50 6.29 6.64
C VAL A 53 2.45 6.06 7.81
N PHE A 54 1.94 5.52 8.91
CA PHE A 54 2.73 5.25 10.10
C PHE A 54 3.17 3.79 10.10
N TRP A 55 4.45 3.58 10.39
CA TRP A 55 5.06 2.26 10.47
C TRP A 55 5.38 1.92 11.92
N GLN A 56 4.98 0.72 12.33
CA GLN A 56 5.26 0.19 13.66
C GLN A 56 5.98 -1.15 13.57
N THR A 57 6.67 -1.49 14.65
CA THR A 57 7.18 -2.85 14.85
C THR A 57 6.02 -3.85 14.91
N LEU A 58 6.35 -5.11 14.68
CA LEU A 58 5.44 -6.24 14.85
C LEU A 58 4.67 -6.27 16.17
N THR A 59 5.29 -5.78 17.24
CA THR A 59 4.73 -5.79 18.58
C THR A 59 3.74 -4.65 18.81
N GLY A 60 3.60 -3.73 17.85
CA GLY A 60 2.76 -2.53 17.95
C GLY A 60 3.23 -1.54 19.02
N SER A 61 4.46 -1.73 19.53
CA SER A 61 4.99 -1.01 20.70
C SER A 61 6.22 -0.18 20.40
N GLY A 62 6.66 -0.11 19.14
CA GLY A 62 7.82 0.66 18.72
C GLY A 62 7.69 1.14 17.28
N PHE A 63 8.56 2.07 16.90
CA PHE A 63 8.65 2.59 15.55
C PHE A 63 9.48 1.68 14.65
N TRP A 64 9.35 1.89 13.34
CA TRP A 64 10.19 1.24 12.36
C TRP A 64 11.66 1.58 12.59
N PHE A 65 12.54 0.57 12.69
CA PHE A 65 13.92 0.78 13.16
C PHE A 65 15.01 0.54 12.09
N HIS A 66 14.63 0.15 10.86
CA HIS A 66 15.61 0.09 9.77
C HIS A 66 15.71 1.45 9.10
N ASP A 67 16.92 1.91 8.83
CA ASP A 67 17.19 3.25 8.32
C ASP A 67 17.86 3.24 6.94
N VAL A 68 17.95 2.08 6.29
CA VAL A 68 18.62 1.88 5.01
C VAL A 68 17.69 1.23 3.98
N GLY A 69 17.33 2.03 2.96
CA GLY A 69 16.54 1.59 1.82
C GLY A 69 15.39 2.53 1.41
N PRO A 70 14.78 2.30 0.24
CA PRO A 70 13.76 3.18 -0.31
C PRO A 70 12.38 2.97 0.31
N MET A 71 11.54 3.98 0.11
CA MET A 71 10.09 3.89 0.30
C MET A 71 9.39 4.17 -1.03
N MET A 72 8.34 3.41 -1.34
CA MET A 72 7.57 3.57 -2.57
C MET A 72 6.07 3.49 -2.29
N ALA A 73 5.30 4.27 -3.02
CA ALA A 73 3.84 4.20 -3.00
C ALA A 73 3.30 3.88 -4.40
N TYR A 74 2.38 2.94 -4.44
CA TYR A 74 1.67 2.50 -5.65
C TYR A 74 0.18 2.61 -5.44
N MET A 75 -0.57 2.84 -6.52
CA MET A 75 -2.03 2.75 -6.51
C MET A 75 -2.51 1.75 -7.57
N ALA A 76 -3.70 1.19 -7.36
CA ALA A 76 -4.40 0.37 -8.35
C ALA A 76 -5.90 0.67 -8.27
N ASP A 77 -6.53 0.93 -9.43
CA ASP A 77 -7.98 1.10 -9.51
C ASP A 77 -8.67 -0.24 -9.27
N CYS A 78 -9.62 -0.28 -8.33
CA CYS A 78 -10.40 -1.47 -8.02
C CYS A 78 -11.51 -1.72 -9.05
N GLY A 79 -11.83 -0.74 -9.90
CA GLY A 79 -12.94 -0.78 -10.86
C GLY A 79 -14.32 -0.85 -10.21
N GLY A 80 -14.40 -0.63 -8.89
CA GLY A 80 -15.60 -0.89 -8.10
C GLY A 80 -15.29 -1.05 -6.61
N ASN A 81 -15.84 -2.06 -5.95
CA ASN A 81 -15.65 -2.27 -4.52
C ASN A 81 -14.28 -2.89 -4.20
N CYS A 82 -13.37 -2.13 -3.60
CA CYS A 82 -12.06 -2.62 -3.20
C CYS A 82 -12.10 -3.75 -2.17
N ALA A 83 -13.17 -3.88 -1.38
CA ALA A 83 -13.29 -4.94 -0.38
C ALA A 83 -13.46 -6.33 -1.02
N GLN A 84 -13.90 -6.39 -2.28
CA GLN A 84 -14.05 -7.63 -3.07
C GLN A 84 -12.99 -7.75 -4.16
N PHE A 85 -12.06 -6.79 -4.24
CA PHE A 85 -11.07 -6.73 -5.30
C PHE A 85 -9.92 -7.71 -5.03
N ASP A 86 -9.62 -8.54 -6.03
CA ASP A 86 -8.47 -9.45 -5.99
C ASP A 86 -7.17 -8.68 -6.29
N ALA A 87 -6.46 -8.31 -5.22
CA ALA A 87 -5.21 -7.55 -5.32
C ALA A 87 -4.12 -8.26 -6.15
N SER A 88 -4.20 -9.58 -6.39
CA SER A 88 -3.26 -10.27 -7.28
C SER A 88 -3.43 -9.92 -8.76
N LYS A 89 -4.60 -9.40 -9.14
CA LYS A 89 -4.94 -8.93 -10.50
C LYS A 89 -4.75 -7.42 -10.66
N ALA A 90 -4.34 -6.74 -9.61
CA ALA A 90 -4.11 -5.31 -9.61
C ALA A 90 -3.09 -4.89 -10.68
N LYS A 91 -3.45 -3.85 -11.43
CA LYS A 91 -2.54 -3.10 -12.30
C LYS A 91 -1.98 -1.93 -11.48
N TRP A 92 -0.84 -2.14 -10.85
CA TRP A 92 -0.19 -1.16 -9.97
C TRP A 92 0.57 -0.12 -10.78
N PHE A 93 0.33 1.15 -10.53
CA PHE A 93 1.15 2.26 -11.03
C PHE A 93 1.83 2.96 -9.86
N LYS A 94 3.08 3.35 -10.03
CA LYS A 94 3.85 4.04 -8.98
C LYS A 94 3.43 5.49 -8.92
N ILE A 95 3.14 5.99 -7.71
CA ILE A 95 2.77 7.40 -7.49
C ILE A 95 3.85 8.22 -6.80
N GLN A 96 4.76 7.57 -6.09
CA GLN A 96 5.82 8.22 -5.33
C GLN A 96 6.95 7.23 -5.06
N GLU A 97 8.17 7.72 -5.05
CA GLU A 97 9.35 7.01 -4.56
C GLU A 97 10.27 7.98 -3.81
N GLN A 98 10.87 7.50 -2.73
CA GLN A 98 11.78 8.26 -1.88
C GLN A 98 13.00 7.40 -1.57
N GLY A 99 14.19 7.95 -1.82
CA GLY A 99 15.48 7.27 -1.66
C GLY A 99 16.38 8.06 -0.71
N MET A 100 17.66 8.16 -1.04
CA MET A 100 18.59 9.04 -0.33
C MET A 100 18.37 10.50 -0.68
N ASP A 101 18.51 11.37 0.32
CA ASP A 101 18.64 12.81 0.12
C ASP A 101 20.07 13.20 -0.33
N ALA A 102 20.30 14.50 -0.52
CA ALA A 102 21.60 15.03 -0.93
C ALA A 102 22.73 14.81 0.10
N SER A 103 22.39 14.49 1.36
CA SER A 103 23.34 14.15 2.41
C SER A 103 23.68 12.65 2.46
N GLY A 104 23.02 11.83 1.64
CA GLY A 104 23.17 10.38 1.64
C GLY A 104 22.32 9.67 2.69
N LYS A 105 21.42 10.37 3.38
CA LYS A 105 20.49 9.76 4.34
C LYS A 105 19.25 9.25 3.60
N TRP A 106 18.87 7.99 3.85
CA TRP A 106 17.63 7.42 3.32
C TRP A 106 16.41 8.06 3.99
N ALA A 107 15.38 8.37 3.20
CA ALA A 107 14.11 8.89 3.72
C ALA A 107 13.47 7.96 4.76
N GLN A 108 13.68 6.64 4.64
CA GLN A 108 13.24 5.63 5.60
C GLN A 108 13.77 5.89 7.02
N ALA A 109 14.94 6.51 7.16
CA ALA A 109 15.51 6.83 8.45
C ALA A 109 14.67 7.82 9.27
N ASN A 110 13.74 8.56 8.67
CA ASN A 110 12.85 9.44 9.43
C ASN A 110 11.79 8.66 10.21
N LEU A 111 11.54 7.38 9.86
CA LEU A 111 10.51 6.59 10.52
C LEU A 111 10.91 6.13 11.94
N ASP A 112 12.20 6.16 12.26
CA ASP A 112 12.77 5.68 13.53
C ASP A 112 12.32 6.48 14.77
N ASN A 113 11.98 7.74 14.55
CA ASN A 113 11.47 8.66 15.56
C ASN A 113 9.92 8.73 15.58
N GLY A 114 9.26 7.90 14.79
CA GLY A 114 7.80 7.85 14.67
C GLY A 114 7.21 8.84 13.67
N SER A 115 8.03 9.55 12.89
CA SER A 115 7.51 10.34 11.77
C SER A 115 6.82 9.45 10.74
N PRO A 116 5.76 9.93 10.09
CA PRO A 116 5.08 9.17 9.04
C PRO A 116 5.87 9.20 7.73
N ALA A 117 5.62 8.20 6.89
CA ALA A 117 5.86 8.33 5.45
C ALA A 117 4.68 9.09 4.83
N THR A 118 4.90 10.34 4.43
CA THR A 118 3.86 11.14 3.76
C THR A 118 3.77 10.79 2.27
N VAL A 119 2.58 10.39 1.82
CA VAL A 119 2.24 10.07 0.44
C VAL A 119 1.30 11.15 -0.10
N THR A 120 1.59 11.69 -1.28
CA THR A 120 0.67 12.63 -1.95
C THR A 120 -0.21 11.90 -2.96
N ILE A 121 -1.53 11.97 -2.81
CA ILE A 121 -2.48 11.46 -3.82
C ILE A 121 -2.38 12.38 -5.04
N PRO A 122 -2.17 11.88 -6.27
CA PRO A 122 -1.98 12.75 -7.42
C PRO A 122 -3.16 13.68 -7.65
N ALA A 123 -2.91 14.98 -7.82
CA ALA A 123 -3.96 15.99 -7.94
C ALA A 123 -4.87 15.79 -9.16
N ASN A 124 -4.30 15.29 -10.26
CA ASN A 124 -5.05 14.97 -11.47
C ASN A 124 -5.61 13.53 -11.48
N LEU A 125 -5.49 12.74 -10.40
CA LEU A 125 -6.01 11.38 -10.38
C LEU A 125 -7.53 11.35 -10.62
N LYS A 126 -7.99 10.49 -11.54
CA LYS A 126 -9.41 10.24 -11.75
C LYS A 126 -10.08 9.74 -10.47
N ALA A 127 -11.24 10.29 -10.11
CA ALA A 127 -12.01 9.82 -8.97
C ALA A 127 -12.41 8.33 -9.12
N GLY A 128 -12.45 7.61 -8.00
CA GLY A 128 -12.70 6.16 -7.97
C GLY A 128 -12.25 5.51 -6.68
N ASN A 129 -12.43 4.19 -6.59
CA ASN A 129 -11.96 3.41 -5.46
C ASN A 129 -10.63 2.75 -5.79
N TYR A 130 -9.64 2.95 -4.94
CA TYR A 130 -8.27 2.52 -5.17
C TYR A 130 -7.74 1.69 -4.00
N LEU A 131 -6.87 0.73 -4.31
CA LEU A 131 -5.89 0.27 -3.35
C LEU A 131 -4.71 1.24 -3.39
N LEU A 132 -4.27 1.71 -2.22
CA LEU A 132 -2.95 2.31 -2.04
C LEU A 132 -2.05 1.27 -1.37
N ARG A 133 -0.89 1.03 -1.95
CA ARG A 133 0.18 0.19 -1.41
C ARG A 133 1.38 1.05 -1.07
N HIS A 134 1.74 1.13 0.19
CA HIS A 134 3.01 1.69 0.64
C HIS A 134 3.99 0.55 0.90
N GLU A 135 5.23 0.67 0.44
CA GLU A 135 6.26 -0.35 0.60
C GLU A 135 7.56 0.26 1.08
N ILE A 136 8.14 -0.39 2.08
CA ILE A 136 9.53 -0.20 2.47
C ILE A 136 10.34 -1.37 1.92
N ILE A 137 11.52 -1.10 1.35
CA ILE A 137 12.51 -2.16 1.07
C ILE A 137 13.71 -1.89 1.98
N ALA A 138 13.97 -2.74 2.96
CA ALA A 138 15.17 -2.63 3.78
C ALA A 138 16.35 -3.30 3.06
N LEU A 139 17.44 -2.56 2.89
CA LEU A 139 18.59 -2.95 2.06
C LEU A 139 19.87 -3.22 2.86
N HIS A 140 19.79 -3.25 4.19
CA HIS A 140 20.94 -3.39 5.08
C HIS A 140 21.73 -4.71 4.90
N THR A 141 21.14 -5.74 4.27
CA THR A 141 21.84 -6.99 3.88
C THR A 141 21.79 -7.29 2.38
N ALA A 142 21.42 -6.31 1.55
CA ALA A 142 21.15 -6.49 0.12
C ALA A 142 22.39 -6.72 -0.77
N GLN A 143 23.60 -6.79 -0.20
CA GLN A 143 24.83 -7.12 -0.93
C GLN A 143 24.82 -8.56 -1.47
N SER A 144 23.99 -9.42 -0.90
CA SER A 144 23.78 -10.80 -1.34
C SER A 144 22.38 -10.97 -1.90
N GLN A 145 22.26 -11.72 -3.00
CA GLN A 145 20.95 -12.09 -3.53
C GLN A 145 20.20 -12.86 -2.44
N GLY A 146 19.02 -12.38 -2.05
CA GLY A 146 18.34 -12.91 -0.87
C GLY A 146 18.18 -11.91 0.27
N GLY A 147 18.98 -10.85 0.31
CA GLY A 147 19.11 -9.96 1.47
C GLY A 147 18.24 -8.71 1.48
N ALA A 148 17.65 -8.31 0.35
CA ALA A 148 16.63 -7.25 0.37
C ALA A 148 15.35 -7.75 1.05
N GLU A 149 14.83 -6.96 2.00
CA GLU A 149 13.63 -7.28 2.76
C GLU A 149 12.47 -6.36 2.37
N PHE A 150 11.35 -6.91 1.96
CA PHE A 150 10.21 -6.16 1.41
C PHE A 150 9.05 -6.11 2.40
N TYR A 151 8.58 -4.90 2.70
CA TYR A 151 7.48 -4.66 3.63
C TYR A 151 6.37 -3.86 2.94
N PRO A 152 5.42 -4.53 2.26
CA PRO A 152 4.24 -3.87 1.71
C PRO A 152 3.13 -3.74 2.74
N GLY A 153 2.40 -2.62 2.73
CA GLY A 153 1.15 -2.40 3.42
C GLY A 153 0.11 -1.79 2.49
N CYS A 154 -1.16 -2.20 2.60
CA CYS A 154 -2.23 -1.72 1.73
C CYS A 154 -3.39 -1.10 2.50
N VAL A 155 -3.98 -0.05 1.93
CA VAL A 155 -5.21 0.58 2.40
C VAL A 155 -6.19 0.79 1.25
N GLN A 156 -7.48 0.80 1.56
CA GLN A 156 -8.55 1.06 0.58
C GLN A 156 -8.95 2.53 0.65
N LEU A 157 -9.00 3.19 -0.50
CA LEU A 157 -9.30 4.62 -0.60
C LEU A 157 -10.51 4.84 -1.52
N SER A 158 -11.37 5.76 -1.14
CA SER A 158 -12.35 6.39 -2.04
C SER A 158 -11.82 7.76 -2.43
N VAL A 159 -11.28 7.89 -3.64
CA VAL A 159 -10.69 9.13 -4.15
C VAL A 159 -11.78 9.98 -4.81
N THR A 160 -11.90 11.22 -4.35
CA THR A 160 -12.82 12.24 -4.85
C THR A 160 -12.07 13.33 -5.62
N GLY A 161 -12.77 14.09 -6.45
CA GLY A 161 -12.22 15.21 -7.21
C GLY A 161 -12.59 15.16 -8.69
N ALA A 162 -12.07 16.14 -9.44
CA ALA A 162 -12.36 16.31 -10.87
C ALA A 162 -11.21 15.90 -11.79
N GLY A 163 -10.16 15.25 -11.26
CA GLY A 163 -9.04 14.76 -12.05
C GLY A 163 -9.46 13.79 -13.16
N LYS A 164 -8.61 13.65 -14.17
CA LYS A 164 -8.81 12.78 -15.34
C LYS A 164 -7.63 11.88 -15.65
N GLY A 165 -6.51 12.09 -14.96
CA GLY A 165 -5.30 11.30 -15.07
C GLY A 165 -5.51 9.85 -14.66
N VAL A 166 -5.03 8.98 -15.52
CA VAL A 166 -4.97 7.53 -15.37
C VAL A 166 -3.64 7.06 -15.97
N PRO A 167 -3.00 6.02 -15.43
CA PRO A 167 -1.80 5.46 -16.06
C PRO A 167 -2.18 4.80 -17.40
N SER A 168 -1.26 4.83 -18.37
CA SER A 168 -1.31 3.93 -19.51
C SER A 168 -1.04 2.49 -19.07
N ASP A 169 -1.44 1.51 -19.88
CA ASP A 169 -1.17 0.09 -19.57
C ASP A 169 0.34 -0.19 -19.41
N SER A 170 1.20 0.50 -20.17
CA SER A 170 2.66 0.41 -20.08
C SER A 170 3.26 0.97 -18.79
N GLU A 171 2.52 1.81 -18.06
CA GLU A 171 2.93 2.36 -16.77
C GLU A 171 2.43 1.53 -15.58
N THR A 172 1.72 0.44 -15.87
CA THR A 172 1.22 -0.48 -14.85
C THR A 172 2.03 -1.77 -14.81
N VAL A 173 2.18 -2.31 -13.60
CA VAL A 173 2.85 -3.59 -13.36
C VAL A 173 2.00 -4.50 -12.48
N LYS A 174 2.32 -5.79 -12.50
CA LYS A 174 1.78 -6.77 -11.56
C LYS A 174 2.81 -7.07 -10.50
N LEU A 175 2.40 -7.07 -9.24
CA LEU A 175 3.22 -7.51 -8.10
C LEU A 175 2.74 -8.90 -7.67
N PRO A 176 3.58 -9.94 -7.71
CA PRO A 176 5.05 -9.89 -7.53
C PRO A 176 5.92 -9.73 -8.79
N SER A 177 5.43 -9.90 -10.02
CA SER A 177 6.30 -9.99 -11.21
C SER A 177 7.12 -8.74 -11.57
N ALA A 178 6.86 -7.58 -10.97
CA ALA A 178 7.51 -6.32 -11.30
C ALA A 178 8.98 -6.23 -10.84
N TYR A 179 9.36 -7.03 -9.83
CA TYR A 179 10.70 -6.99 -9.23
C TYR A 179 11.45 -8.30 -9.52
N LYS A 180 12.75 -8.20 -9.77
CA LYS A 180 13.65 -9.34 -9.90
C LYS A 180 14.68 -9.35 -8.78
N PRO A 181 15.10 -10.54 -8.29
CA PRO A 181 16.17 -10.64 -7.29
C PRO A 181 17.49 -9.97 -7.72
N THR A 182 17.70 -9.74 -9.01
CA THR A 182 18.91 -9.15 -9.59
C THR A 182 18.71 -7.70 -10.07
N ASP A 183 17.57 -7.06 -9.78
CA ASP A 183 17.42 -5.64 -10.11
C ASP A 183 18.47 -4.83 -9.34
N ALA A 184 19.05 -3.80 -9.97
CA ALA A 184 20.17 -3.04 -9.40
C ALA A 184 19.83 -2.27 -8.10
N GLY A 185 18.54 -2.11 -7.78
CA GLY A 185 18.10 -1.59 -6.47
C GLY A 185 17.78 -2.67 -5.44
N ILE A 186 17.76 -3.93 -5.83
CA ILE A 186 17.40 -5.08 -4.98
C ILE A 186 18.64 -5.90 -4.60
N LEU A 187 19.55 -6.16 -5.54
CA LEU A 187 20.87 -6.72 -5.27
C LEU A 187 21.90 -5.59 -5.39
N ILE A 188 22.30 -5.05 -4.26
CA ILE A 188 23.08 -3.81 -4.21
C ILE A 188 23.91 -3.70 -2.93
N ASP A 189 25.13 -3.20 -3.09
CA ASP A 189 25.92 -2.67 -1.99
C ASP A 189 25.63 -1.17 -1.78
N VAL A 190 24.61 -0.92 -0.97
CA VAL A 190 24.15 0.44 -0.63
C VAL A 190 25.19 1.27 0.11
N TYR A 191 26.19 0.65 0.72
CA TYR A 191 27.24 1.33 1.47
C TYR A 191 28.40 1.79 0.57
N ASN A 192 28.52 1.22 -0.64
CA ASN A 192 29.57 1.53 -1.61
C ASN A 192 29.00 1.98 -2.98
N MET A 193 27.75 2.45 -3.01
CA MET A 193 27.08 2.84 -4.24
C MET A 193 27.74 4.07 -4.89
N LYS A 194 27.88 4.04 -6.22
CA LYS A 194 28.30 5.18 -7.04
C LYS A 194 27.12 5.73 -7.81
N GLY A 195 26.81 7.01 -7.60
CA GLY A 195 25.70 7.70 -8.26
C GLY A 195 24.35 7.52 -7.56
N ALA A 196 23.26 7.75 -8.29
CA ALA A 196 21.91 7.72 -7.72
C ALA A 196 21.37 6.29 -7.62
N TYR A 197 20.62 6.03 -6.54
CA TYR A 197 19.90 4.77 -6.34
C TYR A 197 18.91 4.51 -7.48
N LYS A 198 18.86 3.25 -7.94
CA LYS A 198 17.94 2.80 -8.99
C LYS A 198 16.74 2.12 -8.35
N PHE A 199 15.60 2.82 -8.32
CA PHE A 199 14.38 2.24 -7.79
C PHE A 199 13.92 1.03 -8.63
N PRO A 200 13.48 -0.07 -8.00
CA PRO A 200 12.87 -1.18 -8.72
C PRO A 200 11.45 -0.81 -9.18
N GLY A 201 10.92 -1.61 -10.12
CA GLY A 201 9.58 -1.41 -10.68
C GLY A 201 9.50 -0.30 -11.73
N PRO A 202 8.28 0.12 -12.11
CA PRO A 202 8.08 1.14 -13.14
C PRO A 202 8.49 2.52 -12.64
N ALA A 203 8.66 3.47 -13.55
CA ALA A 203 8.76 4.88 -13.21
C ALA A 203 7.46 5.37 -12.52
N VAL A 204 7.54 6.51 -11.82
CA VAL A 204 6.34 7.23 -11.38
C VAL A 204 5.49 7.57 -12.59
N ALA A 205 4.18 7.30 -12.52
CA ALA A 205 3.28 7.45 -13.65
C ALA A 205 3.29 8.90 -14.18
N SER A 206 3.40 9.04 -15.49
CA SER A 206 3.61 10.32 -16.18
C SER A 206 2.49 11.33 -15.93
N PHE A 207 1.23 10.90 -15.78
CA PHE A 207 0.10 11.81 -15.52
C PHE A 207 0.20 12.57 -14.18
N ILE A 208 1.09 12.14 -13.28
CA ILE A 208 1.34 12.77 -11.98
C ILE A 208 2.18 14.04 -12.15
N GLY A 209 2.97 14.11 -13.22
CA GLY A 209 3.69 15.29 -13.65
C GLY A 209 3.07 15.89 -14.92
N GLY A 210 2.46 17.08 -14.81
CA GLY A 210 2.23 17.95 -15.98
C GLY A 210 3.54 18.52 -16.54
N GLY A 211 4.59 17.70 -16.63
CA GLY A 211 5.92 18.02 -17.12
C GLY A 211 6.55 16.74 -17.67
N SER A 212 6.97 16.81 -18.93
CA SER A 212 7.57 15.74 -19.72
C SER A 212 8.56 14.85 -18.94
N PRO A 213 8.69 13.56 -19.29
CA PRO A 213 9.71 12.69 -18.72
C PRO A 213 11.11 13.28 -18.96
N ALA A 214 11.95 13.24 -17.93
CA ALA A 214 13.38 13.49 -18.06
C ALA A 214 13.96 12.53 -19.12
N PRO A 215 14.79 13.01 -20.06
CA PRO A 215 15.28 12.18 -21.15
C PRO A 215 16.26 11.13 -20.63
N ALA A 216 16.15 9.92 -21.19
CA ALA A 216 17.22 8.94 -21.15
C ALA A 216 18.44 9.53 -21.88
N GLN A 217 19.58 9.63 -21.20
CA GLN A 217 20.86 10.00 -21.81
C GLN A 217 21.35 8.84 -22.70
N GLY A 218 21.21 9.01 -24.02
CA GLY A 218 22.03 8.39 -25.05
C GLY A 218 22.77 9.51 -25.79
N GLY A 219 24.10 9.36 -25.95
CA GLY A 219 24.96 10.39 -26.51
C GLY A 219 24.92 10.50 -28.04
N SER A 220 25.26 11.71 -28.50
CA SER A 220 26.17 12.06 -29.61
C SER A 220 25.63 13.19 -30.50
N ASP A 221 26.37 14.31 -30.45
CA ASP A 221 26.64 15.36 -31.45
C ASP A 221 25.68 15.57 -32.64
N ASP A 222 25.11 16.78 -32.76
CA ASP A 222 25.51 17.75 -33.79
C ASP A 222 24.86 19.13 -33.55
N ASN A 223 25.59 20.15 -33.96
CA ASN A 223 25.37 21.59 -33.84
C ASN A 223 24.49 22.10 -34.99
N THR A 224 23.46 22.91 -34.72
CA THR A 224 23.16 24.16 -35.48
C THR A 224 21.93 24.89 -34.94
N THR A 225 22.12 26.19 -34.81
CA THR A 225 21.18 27.29 -34.54
C THR A 225 20.14 27.48 -35.64
N GLU A 226 18.87 27.72 -35.28
CA GLU A 226 18.10 28.91 -35.73
C GLU A 226 16.72 29.08 -35.03
N LYS A 227 16.28 30.34 -35.01
CA LYS A 227 15.20 30.99 -34.23
C LYS A 227 13.84 30.97 -34.99
N PRO A 228 12.66 31.14 -34.34
CA PRO A 228 11.38 30.82 -34.96
C PRO A 228 10.74 31.99 -35.73
N SER A 229 9.90 31.64 -36.71
CA SER A 229 8.92 32.54 -37.33
C SER A 229 7.56 31.83 -37.49
N SER A 230 6.50 32.61 -37.29
CA SER A 230 5.05 32.33 -37.43
C SER A 230 4.45 33.57 -38.13
N PRO A 231 3.16 33.72 -38.51
CA PRO A 231 2.02 32.78 -38.70
C PRO A 231 1.27 32.97 -40.05
N ALA A 232 0.33 32.07 -40.41
CA ALA A 232 -0.82 32.36 -41.32
C ALA A 232 -1.82 31.17 -41.32
N THR A 233 -2.99 31.26 -40.66
CA THR A 233 -4.34 31.70 -41.12
C THR A 233 -5.19 30.72 -41.96
N THR A 234 -6.33 30.37 -41.34
CA THR A 234 -7.71 30.18 -41.89
C THR A 234 -8.03 28.99 -42.82
N LYS A 235 -8.97 28.12 -42.40
CA LYS A 235 -10.42 28.27 -42.72
C LYS A 235 -11.31 27.21 -42.04
N LYS A 236 -12.56 27.66 -41.85
CA LYS A 236 -13.72 27.08 -41.18
C LYS A 236 -14.70 26.55 -42.25
N SER A 237 -15.35 25.41 -42.01
CA SER A 237 -16.67 25.03 -42.55
C SER A 237 -17.18 23.78 -41.81
N THR A 238 -18.15 23.85 -40.89
CA THR A 238 -19.63 23.88 -41.05
C THR A 238 -20.28 22.58 -41.58
N SER A 239 -20.59 21.68 -40.63
CA SER A 239 -21.91 21.08 -40.26
C SER A 239 -22.83 20.37 -41.32
N PRO A 240 -23.96 19.72 -40.92
CA PRO A 240 -24.28 18.29 -41.14
C PRO A 240 -25.56 18.11 -42.02
N PRO A 241 -26.27 16.96 -42.09
CA PRO A 241 -27.26 16.59 -41.04
C PRO A 241 -27.63 15.08 -40.89
N ALA A 242 -28.31 14.77 -39.76
CA ALA A 242 -29.53 13.93 -39.54
C ALA A 242 -29.70 12.52 -40.19
N SER A 243 -30.48 11.56 -39.68
CA SER A 243 -31.22 11.26 -38.43
C SER A 243 -32.03 9.96 -38.67
N SER A 244 -32.65 9.42 -37.60
CA SER A 244 -33.77 8.43 -37.56
C SER A 244 -33.37 6.94 -37.67
N THR A 245 -33.99 5.95 -36.99
CA THR A 245 -35.21 5.91 -36.16
C THR A 245 -35.22 4.65 -35.26
N THR A 246 -35.85 4.82 -34.09
CA THR A 246 -36.65 3.90 -33.26
C THR A 246 -36.72 2.38 -33.56
N LYS A 247 -36.60 1.56 -32.50
CA LYS A 247 -37.69 0.65 -32.03
C LYS A 247 -37.44 0.06 -30.63
N LYS A 248 -38.57 -0.28 -30.01
CA LYS A 248 -38.88 -0.50 -28.60
C LYS A 248 -39.03 -2.00 -28.30
N ALA A 249 -38.61 -2.37 -27.08
CA ALA A 249 -39.07 -3.43 -26.15
C ALA A 249 -39.63 -4.78 -26.64
N SER A 250 -39.18 -5.86 -25.98
CA SER A 250 -40.07 -6.84 -25.30
C SER A 250 -39.27 -7.89 -24.52
N SER A 251 -39.57 -8.03 -23.22
CA SER A 251 -39.33 -9.24 -22.43
C SER A 251 -40.22 -10.40 -22.91
N PRO A 252 -39.98 -11.62 -22.42
CA PRO A 252 -40.99 -12.24 -21.57
C PRO A 252 -40.43 -12.88 -20.30
N ALA A 253 -41.36 -13.16 -19.39
CA ALA A 253 -41.18 -13.67 -18.04
C ALA A 253 -41.23 -15.21 -17.93
N SER A 254 -40.63 -15.69 -16.84
CA SER A 254 -41.04 -16.80 -15.94
C SER A 254 -41.41 -18.21 -16.44
N SER A 255 -40.72 -19.20 -15.86
CA SER A 255 -41.29 -20.43 -15.24
C SER A 255 -40.21 -21.13 -14.40
N THR A 256 -40.23 -21.04 -13.06
CA THR A 256 -40.74 -22.05 -12.10
C THR A 256 -40.62 -23.52 -12.53
N THR A 257 -39.78 -24.29 -11.82
CA THR A 257 -40.14 -25.61 -11.27
C THR A 257 -39.21 -25.99 -10.12
N SER A 258 -39.85 -26.32 -9.01
CA SER A 258 -39.36 -26.96 -7.79
C SER A 258 -38.95 -28.42 -8.00
N VAL A 259 -37.95 -28.92 -7.27
CA VAL A 259 -38.04 -30.22 -6.56
C VAL A 259 -37.17 -30.17 -5.30
N ALA A 260 -37.82 -30.36 -4.15
CA ALA A 260 -37.19 -30.74 -2.89
C ALA A 260 -37.12 -32.27 -2.81
N SER A 261 -36.08 -32.81 -2.19
CA SER A 261 -36.16 -34.11 -1.53
C SER A 261 -35.09 -34.22 -0.44
N ALA A 262 -35.52 -34.73 0.71
CA ALA A 262 -34.80 -34.73 1.97
C ALA A 262 -34.65 -36.17 2.52
N VAL A 263 -33.55 -36.41 3.26
CA VAL A 263 -33.38 -37.34 4.42
C VAL A 263 -33.16 -38.85 4.10
N PRO A 264 -32.39 -39.69 4.88
CA PRO A 264 -31.97 -39.56 6.29
C PRO A 264 -30.50 -39.81 6.75
N THR A 265 -30.21 -39.21 7.91
CA THR A 265 -29.43 -39.55 9.14
C THR A 265 -28.34 -40.64 9.24
N LYS A 266 -27.20 -40.28 9.89
CA LYS A 266 -26.69 -40.71 11.24
C LYS A 266 -25.26 -40.16 11.49
N SER A 267 -25.07 -39.31 12.51
CA SER A 267 -24.53 -39.58 13.87
C SER A 267 -23.06 -40.02 13.94
N GLY A 268 -22.20 -39.22 14.59
CA GLY A 268 -20.82 -39.61 14.94
C GLY A 268 -19.91 -38.50 15.49
N SER A 269 -19.97 -38.29 16.81
CA SER A 269 -18.88 -37.87 17.73
C SER A 269 -18.16 -36.52 17.53
N ALA A 270 -18.59 -35.54 18.34
CA ALA A 270 -17.76 -34.43 18.81
C ALA A 270 -17.16 -34.78 20.18
N SER A 271 -15.83 -34.90 20.29
CA SER A 271 -15.13 -34.78 21.58
C SER A 271 -13.63 -34.59 21.35
N CYS A 272 -13.17 -33.34 21.25
CA CYS A 272 -11.77 -32.92 21.45
C CYS A 272 -11.64 -31.38 21.49
N ARG A 273 -12.43 -30.65 22.30
CA ARG A 273 -12.18 -29.19 22.46
C ARG A 273 -12.58 -28.51 23.77
N ALA A 274 -13.11 -29.24 24.76
CA ALA A 274 -13.62 -28.61 25.98
C ALA A 274 -12.61 -28.54 27.15
N LYS A 275 -11.49 -29.27 27.13
CA LYS A 275 -10.58 -29.33 28.29
C LYS A 275 -9.45 -28.27 28.32
N ARG A 276 -9.17 -27.56 27.21
CA ARG A 276 -8.12 -26.51 27.18
C ARG A 276 -8.59 -25.10 27.52
N SER A 277 -9.90 -24.82 27.51
CA SER A 277 -10.43 -23.48 27.79
C SER A 277 -10.53 -23.15 29.29
N HIS A 278 -10.71 -24.17 30.13
CA HIS A 278 -10.81 -23.97 31.59
C HIS A 278 -9.44 -23.74 32.24
N HIS A 279 -8.38 -24.42 31.80
CA HIS A 279 -7.05 -24.23 32.39
C HIS A 279 -6.46 -22.84 32.08
N ARG A 280 -6.64 -22.36 30.84
CA ARG A 280 -6.21 -21.01 30.43
C ARG A 280 -6.98 -19.88 31.12
N ARG A 281 -8.21 -20.15 31.61
CA ARG A 281 -9.00 -19.17 32.36
C ARG A 281 -8.55 -19.05 33.82
N GLN A 282 -8.06 -20.12 34.44
CA GLN A 282 -7.52 -20.06 35.81
C GLN A 282 -6.15 -19.35 35.86
N GLU A 283 -5.28 -19.61 34.88
CA GLU A 283 -3.94 -18.99 34.81
C GLU A 283 -4.00 -17.45 34.65
N VAL A 284 -4.99 -16.92 33.93
CA VAL A 284 -5.17 -15.47 33.73
C VAL A 284 -5.75 -14.76 34.97
N VAL A 285 -6.49 -15.48 35.83
CA VAL A 285 -7.04 -14.92 37.08
C VAL A 285 -5.94 -14.84 38.14
N ASP A 286 -5.04 -15.83 38.20
CA ASP A 286 -3.94 -15.86 39.17
C ASP A 286 -2.91 -14.74 38.92
N VAL A 287 -2.53 -14.50 37.66
CA VAL A 287 -1.59 -13.42 37.29
C VAL A 287 -2.17 -12.03 37.61
N ARG A 288 -3.50 -11.85 37.53
CA ARG A 288 -4.15 -10.57 37.87
C ARG A 288 -4.17 -10.30 39.37
N GLU A 289 -4.36 -11.33 40.20
CA GLU A 289 -4.26 -11.21 41.66
C GLU A 289 -2.82 -10.92 42.11
N GLU A 290 -1.83 -11.55 41.48
CA GLU A 290 -0.40 -11.32 41.78
C GLU A 290 0.06 -9.90 41.44
N VAL A 291 -0.34 -9.37 40.28
CA VAL A 291 -0.07 -7.98 39.89
C VAL A 291 -0.76 -6.99 40.84
N ARG A 292 -1.98 -7.29 41.29
CA ARG A 292 -2.70 -6.46 42.27
C ARG A 292 -2.00 -6.45 43.63
N ARG A 293 -1.53 -7.60 44.12
CA ARG A 293 -0.77 -7.72 45.39
C ARG A 293 0.61 -7.07 45.30
N SER A 294 1.28 -7.13 44.15
CA SER A 294 2.56 -6.45 43.93
C SER A 294 2.40 -4.92 43.97
N ARG A 295 1.35 -4.38 43.34
CA ARG A 295 1.06 -2.95 43.33
C ARG A 295 0.73 -2.39 44.72
N VAL A 296 -0.01 -3.14 45.54
CA VAL A 296 -0.30 -2.76 46.94
C VAL A 296 0.97 -2.78 47.82
N ARG A 297 1.87 -3.76 47.61
CA ARG A 297 3.17 -3.82 48.30
C ARG A 297 4.11 -2.67 47.91
N HIS A 298 4.08 -2.24 46.65
CA HIS A 298 4.86 -1.10 46.18
C HIS A 298 4.36 0.23 46.77
N MET A 299 3.04 0.40 46.92
CA MET A 299 2.48 1.62 47.53
C MET A 299 2.75 1.70 49.05
N HIS A 300 2.78 0.57 49.76
CA HIS A 300 3.18 0.56 51.19
C HIS A 300 4.67 0.88 51.38
N ARG A 301 5.55 0.48 50.46
CA ARG A 301 6.98 0.86 50.50
C ARG A 301 7.24 2.33 50.18
N ALA A 302 6.42 2.95 49.33
CA ALA A 302 6.55 4.36 48.96
C ALA A 302 5.95 5.32 50.02
N GLY A 303 5.07 4.85 50.90
CA GLY A 303 4.42 5.65 51.94
C GLY A 303 5.20 5.80 53.26
N VAL A 304 6.29 5.04 53.45
CA VAL A 304 7.09 5.04 54.71
C VAL A 304 8.30 6.00 54.64
N ALA A 305 8.56 6.63 53.49
CA ALA A 305 9.70 7.55 53.32
C ALA A 305 9.36 9.05 53.53
N ARG A 306 8.31 9.38 54.29
CA ARG A 306 8.04 10.76 54.76
C ARG A 306 7.61 10.76 56.22
N SER A 307 8.59 10.66 57.11
CA SER A 307 8.56 11.14 58.49
C SER A 307 9.93 10.85 59.07
N PHE A 308 10.82 11.84 58.96
CA PHE A 308 11.83 12.32 59.92
C PHE A 308 12.62 13.43 59.22
#